data_AF-A0A812MUP9-F1
#
_entry.id   AF-A0A812MUP9-F1
#
_cell.length_a   1.000
_cell.length_b   1.000
_cell.length_c   1.000
_cell.angle_alpha   90.00
_cell.angle_beta   90.00
_cell.angle_gamma   90.00
#
_symmetry.space_group_name_H-M   'P 1'
#
loop_
_entity.id
_entity.type
_entity.pdbx_description
1 polymer ?
#
loop_
_entity_poly.entity_id
_entity_poly.type
_entity_poly.pdbx_seq_one_letter_code
_entity_poly.pdbx_strand_id
1 'polypeptide(L)'
;VKAWQLHFARALSDAATYAAYQRDPLEEVNRKNVQLRLLLKVTPWPRLQDFKLQEAVYTLPHSGRKQLVEMSVVEASKLQYLAGFFDGDGHVGCEANLSSPYLHVSQSFDKPAILMLFCEVFGGSIFVESHGLGLQKPVLAWRVSGSMARRGAHLLANYSSGKRKQLQLAAAWPQGKSCREGAKAQLQKLKKYDSAVPRACTWEYCAGLFDADGHIQQKAGTTALGLHVFQKFDTMLDSVRAFWASALNVVPRICKEGTRPCFRLSMYGTGSCKRGLQEMLQAGLLCKAEQAELAIGLRSENAAEVRARLGQMTGNQQFGKRLDEAGLLRAHRIVALRRQALYWKDKGKLHHVEARLEEIERLKGQHKLLNARHENEQLLQYHQMLVALFCSEYNQGCNGGYAFLASRWAQDVGLVPKNCSHYDPEKLIGSCELKCDVATLQKTWRATNHHYVGGYYGAASEEAMKQELVERGPLVVSFEPQSDIMYYTRGIYTSAPHQRSEWEPVDHAVLLVGYGSDQGRKYWILQNSWGKDWGEDGYIRMLRGQDESGVESIVVGADVVEE
;
A
#
# COMPACT_ATOMS: atom_id res chain seq x y z
N VAL A 1 18.93 5.12 5.99
CA VAL A 1 18.55 3.91 6.77
C VAL A 1 18.06 2.72 5.92
N LYS A 2 17.02 2.84 5.07
CA LYS A 2 16.51 1.70 4.27
C LYS A 2 17.54 1.04 3.34
N ALA A 3 18.39 1.83 2.66
CA ALA A 3 19.45 1.28 1.81
C ALA A 3 20.54 0.53 2.60
N TRP A 4 20.89 1.03 3.78
CA TRP A 4 21.76 0.33 4.71
C TRP A 4 21.17 -1.00 5.19
N GLN A 5 19.85 -1.06 5.41
CA GLN A 5 19.17 -2.31 5.74
C GLN A 5 19.15 -3.29 4.54
N LEU A 6 19.06 -2.80 3.29
CA LEU A 6 19.18 -3.63 2.08
C LEU A 6 20.60 -4.19 1.91
N HIS A 7 21.63 -3.38 2.20
CA HIS A 7 23.03 -3.81 2.26
C HIS A 7 23.20 -4.97 3.25
N PHE A 8 22.71 -4.78 4.47
CA PHE A 8 22.81 -5.78 5.52
C PHE A 8 22.00 -7.04 5.19
N ALA A 9 20.76 -6.89 4.70
CA ALA A 9 19.94 -8.04 4.27
C ALA A 9 20.61 -8.86 3.16
N ARG A 10 21.41 -8.21 2.28
CA ARG A 10 22.18 -8.89 1.24
C ARG A 10 23.48 -9.53 1.76
N ALA A 11 24.20 -8.88 2.66
CA ALA A 11 25.37 -9.46 3.33
C ALA A 11 24.97 -10.70 4.15
N LEU A 12 23.81 -10.67 4.82
CA LEU A 12 23.20 -11.84 5.47
C LEU A 12 22.72 -12.90 4.46
N SER A 13 22.44 -12.49 3.21
CA SER A 13 22.07 -13.37 2.11
C SER A 13 23.29 -13.81 1.29
N ASP A 14 24.47 -13.87 1.90
CA ASP A 14 25.66 -14.46 1.31
C ASP A 14 25.29 -15.73 0.52
N ALA A 15 25.97 -15.96 -0.60
CA ALA A 15 25.56 -16.93 -1.63
C ALA A 15 25.24 -18.33 -1.07
N ALA A 16 25.78 -18.71 0.09
CA ALA A 16 25.44 -19.92 0.83
C ALA A 16 24.02 -19.93 1.42
N THR A 17 23.54 -18.83 2.01
CA THR A 17 22.21 -18.69 2.64
C THR A 17 21.11 -18.51 1.60
N TYR A 18 21.36 -17.74 0.54
CA TYR A 18 20.41 -17.63 -0.60
C TYR A 18 20.33 -18.94 -1.40
N ALA A 19 21.45 -19.65 -1.60
CA ALA A 19 21.46 -20.98 -2.20
C ALA A 19 20.81 -22.04 -1.30
N ALA A 20 20.96 -21.95 0.03
CA ALA A 20 20.24 -22.80 0.98
C ALA A 20 18.73 -22.53 0.95
N TYR A 21 18.32 -21.26 0.95
CA TYR A 21 16.92 -20.84 0.81
C TYR A 21 16.27 -21.30 -0.52
N GLN A 22 17.03 -21.25 -1.61
CA GLN A 22 16.61 -21.83 -2.91
C GLN A 22 16.42 -23.36 -2.85
N ARG A 23 16.98 -24.04 -1.85
CA ARG A 23 16.84 -25.49 -1.62
C ARG A 23 15.76 -25.85 -0.60
N ASP A 24 15.22 -24.88 0.15
CA ASP A 24 14.17 -25.13 1.14
C ASP A 24 12.93 -25.76 0.48
N PRO A 25 12.39 -26.86 1.05
CA PRO A 25 11.12 -27.43 0.61
C PRO A 25 9.96 -26.50 0.96
N LEU A 26 8.86 -26.62 0.22
CA LEU A 26 7.66 -25.79 0.36
C LEU A 26 7.14 -25.68 1.80
N GLU A 27 7.19 -26.78 2.56
CA GLU A 27 6.72 -26.83 3.94
C GLU A 27 7.52 -25.90 4.86
N GLU A 28 8.85 -25.85 4.68
CA GLU A 28 9.72 -24.98 5.47
C GLU A 28 9.49 -23.50 5.14
N VAL A 29 9.37 -23.15 3.86
CA VAL A 29 9.07 -21.78 3.43
C VAL A 29 7.72 -21.32 3.99
N ASN A 30 6.71 -22.19 3.98
CA ASN A 30 5.40 -21.89 4.57
C ASN A 30 5.48 -21.68 6.09
N ARG A 31 6.26 -22.50 6.81
CA ARG A 31 6.50 -22.31 8.25
C ARG A 31 7.12 -20.94 8.52
N LYS A 32 8.12 -20.54 7.72
CA LYS A 32 8.74 -19.21 7.80
C LYS A 32 7.71 -18.10 7.54
N ASN A 33 6.84 -18.23 6.54
CA ASN A 33 5.76 -17.27 6.25
C ASN A 33 4.76 -17.12 7.39
N VAL A 34 4.35 -18.24 8.01
CA VAL A 34 3.45 -18.21 9.17
C VAL A 34 4.09 -17.45 10.32
N GLN A 35 5.35 -17.73 10.66
CA GLN A 35 6.08 -17.03 11.72
C GLN A 35 6.25 -15.54 11.41
N LEU A 36 6.53 -15.18 10.15
CA LEU A 36 6.56 -13.79 9.66
C LEU A 36 5.22 -13.08 9.85
N ARG A 37 4.11 -13.70 9.43
CA ARG A 37 2.78 -13.11 9.59
C ARG A 37 2.36 -12.98 11.04
N LEU A 38 2.66 -13.98 11.88
CA LEU A 38 2.39 -13.92 13.31
C LEU A 38 3.09 -12.74 13.95
N LEU A 39 4.36 -12.54 13.60
CA LEU A 39 5.13 -11.41 14.13
C LEU A 39 4.62 -10.07 13.58
N LEU A 40 4.37 -9.94 12.27
CA LEU A 40 3.82 -8.68 11.72
C LEU A 40 2.47 -8.30 12.32
N LYS A 41 1.61 -9.27 12.68
CA LYS A 41 0.31 -8.98 13.32
C LYS A 41 0.43 -8.20 14.62
N VAL A 42 1.58 -8.26 15.29
CA VAL A 42 1.83 -7.64 16.59
C VAL A 42 2.91 -6.55 16.50
N THR A 43 3.39 -6.21 15.30
CA THR A 43 4.32 -5.10 15.09
C THR A 43 3.56 -3.81 14.78
N PRO A 44 3.55 -2.80 15.64
CA PRO A 44 2.82 -1.57 15.37
C PRO A 44 3.53 -0.65 14.39
N TRP A 45 2.75 0.20 13.73
CA TRP A 45 3.28 1.32 12.95
C TRP A 45 3.70 2.48 13.86
N PRO A 46 4.54 3.42 13.35
CA PRO A 46 4.82 4.66 14.06
C PRO A 46 3.53 5.34 14.52
N ARG A 47 3.54 5.90 15.74
CA ARG A 47 2.43 6.72 16.20
C ARG A 47 2.27 7.90 15.26
N LEU A 48 1.17 7.91 14.53
CA LEU A 48 0.80 8.98 13.62
C LEU A 48 0.43 10.23 14.45
N GLN A 49 1.27 11.26 14.39
CA GLN A 49 1.01 12.55 15.05
C GLN A 49 0.49 13.62 14.07
N ASP A 50 0.70 13.40 12.78
CA ASP A 50 0.29 14.27 11.70
C ASP A 50 -0.07 13.46 10.45
N PHE A 51 -0.69 14.12 9.48
CA PHE A 51 -0.84 13.60 8.14
C PHE A 51 -0.50 14.68 7.12
N LYS A 52 -0.05 14.24 5.94
CA LYS A 52 0.25 15.11 4.81
C LYS A 52 -0.90 15.09 3.81
N LEU A 53 -1.25 16.27 3.30
CA LEU A 53 -2.14 16.41 2.16
C LEU A 53 -1.53 17.47 1.24
N GLN A 54 -1.14 17.06 0.03
CA GLN A 54 -0.28 17.86 -0.86
C GLN A 54 1.01 18.26 -0.11
N GLU A 55 1.41 19.53 -0.16
CA GLU A 55 2.60 20.06 0.52
C GLU A 55 2.35 20.44 1.99
N ALA A 56 1.10 20.34 2.49
CA ALA A 56 0.73 20.77 3.83
C ALA A 56 0.73 19.61 4.84
N VAL A 57 1.21 19.88 6.05
CA VAL A 57 1.24 18.97 7.20
C VAL A 57 0.17 19.39 8.21
N TYR A 58 -0.67 18.45 8.65
CA TYR A 58 -1.77 18.67 9.58
C TYR A 58 -1.57 17.85 10.84
N THR A 59 -1.47 18.51 11.99
CA THR A 59 -1.33 17.85 13.30
C THR A 59 -2.62 17.18 13.75
N LEU A 60 -2.51 16.01 14.36
CA LEU A 60 -3.62 15.22 14.91
C LEU A 60 -3.75 15.42 16.43
N PRO A 61 -4.97 15.55 16.97
CA PRO A 61 -6.23 15.65 16.23
C PRO A 61 -6.35 16.98 15.48
N HIS A 62 -6.79 16.92 14.23
CA HIS A 62 -7.03 18.10 13.41
C HIS A 62 -8.50 18.50 13.55
N SER A 63 -8.77 19.73 13.98
CA SER A 63 -10.13 20.29 13.97
C SER A 63 -10.28 21.22 12.78
N GLY A 64 -11.34 21.02 12.01
CA GLY A 64 -11.69 21.93 10.92
C GLY A 64 -12.01 23.33 11.44
N ARG A 65 -11.91 24.34 10.58
CA ARG A 65 -12.27 25.73 10.93
C ARG A 65 -13.68 25.74 11.53
N LYS A 66 -13.85 26.39 12.69
CA LYS A 66 -15.14 26.54 13.39
C LYS A 66 -16.18 27.39 12.62
N GLN A 67 -15.79 27.97 11.48
CA GLN A 67 -16.70 28.77 10.65
C GLN A 67 -17.64 27.84 9.89
N LEU A 68 -18.87 27.78 10.36
CA LEU A 68 -19.97 27.09 9.68
C LEU A 68 -20.19 27.76 8.32
N VAL A 69 -19.86 27.08 7.24
CA VAL A 69 -20.30 27.48 5.89
C VAL A 69 -21.83 27.53 5.92
N GLU A 70 -22.45 28.65 5.50
CA GLU A 70 -23.90 28.77 5.41
C GLU A 70 -24.48 27.73 4.42
N MET A 71 -25.71 27.26 4.69
CA MET A 71 -26.35 26.22 3.87
C MET A 71 -26.52 26.60 2.38
N SER A 72 -26.54 27.89 2.06
CA SER A 72 -26.65 28.43 0.70
C SER A 72 -25.36 28.35 -0.12
N VAL A 73 -24.23 27.97 0.49
CA VAL A 73 -22.89 28.07 -0.12
C VAL A 73 -22.30 26.70 -0.49
N VAL A 74 -22.84 25.59 0.02
CA VAL A 74 -22.34 24.24 -0.32
C VAL A 74 -22.99 23.74 -1.60
N GLU A 75 -22.19 23.55 -2.64
CA GLU A 75 -22.65 23.02 -3.92
C GLU A 75 -23.32 21.64 -3.79
N ALA A 76 -24.44 21.45 -4.50
CA ALA A 76 -25.21 20.21 -4.47
C ALA A 76 -24.40 19.00 -4.99
N SER A 77 -23.47 19.21 -5.92
CA SER A 77 -22.54 18.19 -6.44
C SER A 77 -21.68 17.59 -5.31
N LYS A 78 -21.09 18.46 -4.48
CA LYS A 78 -20.27 18.07 -3.32
C LYS A 78 -21.06 17.28 -2.27
N LEU A 79 -22.31 17.68 -1.99
CA LEU A 79 -23.19 16.94 -1.07
C LEU A 79 -23.59 15.56 -1.61
N GLN A 80 -23.81 15.44 -2.92
CA GLN A 80 -24.12 14.16 -3.56
C GLN A 80 -22.93 13.20 -3.49
N TYR A 81 -21.72 13.69 -3.77
CA TYR A 81 -20.49 12.93 -3.62
C TYR A 81 -20.29 12.45 -2.17
N LEU A 82 -20.38 13.35 -1.18
CA LEU A 82 -20.23 12.99 0.23
C LEU A 82 -21.32 12.02 0.71
N ALA A 83 -22.55 12.13 0.19
CA ALA A 83 -23.61 11.18 0.50
C ALA A 83 -23.34 9.78 -0.08
N GLY A 84 -22.84 9.70 -1.31
CA GLY A 84 -22.41 8.43 -1.91
C GLY A 84 -21.28 7.77 -1.11
N PHE A 85 -20.28 8.56 -0.72
CA PHE A 85 -19.17 8.08 0.11
C PHE A 85 -19.66 7.61 1.49
N PHE A 86 -20.51 8.41 2.13
CA PHE A 86 -21.07 8.10 3.44
C PHE A 86 -21.96 6.84 3.40
N ASP A 87 -22.65 6.60 2.29
CA ASP A 87 -23.45 5.40 2.08
C ASP A 87 -22.62 4.12 1.98
N GLY A 88 -21.36 4.22 1.53
CA GLY A 88 -20.40 3.13 1.65
C GLY A 88 -19.78 3.05 3.04
N ASP A 89 -18.82 3.93 3.33
CA ASP A 89 -17.94 3.84 4.51
C ASP A 89 -18.45 4.61 5.75
N GLY A 90 -19.47 5.45 5.61
CA GLY A 90 -19.99 6.27 6.71
C GLY A 90 -20.74 5.49 7.77
N HIS A 91 -20.73 5.99 9.00
CA HIS A 91 -21.41 5.40 10.14
C HIS A 91 -22.21 6.45 10.92
N VAL A 92 -23.48 6.12 11.18
CA VAL A 92 -24.34 6.88 12.11
C VAL A 92 -24.34 6.16 13.45
N GLY A 93 -23.91 6.86 14.50
CA GLY A 93 -23.86 6.34 15.87
C GLY A 93 -24.44 7.32 16.88
N CYS A 94 -24.34 6.97 18.16
CA CYS A 94 -24.69 7.85 19.26
C CYS A 94 -23.73 7.64 20.43
N GLU A 95 -23.55 8.67 21.24
CA GLU A 95 -22.71 8.62 22.44
C GLU A 95 -23.19 7.55 23.43
N ALA A 96 -22.28 7.02 24.25
CA ALA A 96 -22.61 5.98 25.23
C ALA A 96 -23.72 6.40 26.19
N ASN A 97 -23.73 7.68 26.60
CA ASN A 97 -24.76 8.30 27.44
C ASN A 97 -26.03 8.74 26.66
N LEU A 98 -26.10 8.43 25.36
CA LEU A 98 -27.17 8.79 24.42
C LEU A 98 -27.40 10.29 24.22
N SER A 99 -26.52 11.13 24.76
CA SER A 99 -26.67 12.59 24.77
C SER A 99 -26.77 13.21 23.38
N SER A 100 -26.07 12.61 22.41
CA SER A 100 -26.06 13.10 21.04
C SER A 100 -25.80 12.00 20.02
N PRO A 101 -26.25 12.19 18.76
CA PRO A 101 -25.81 11.37 17.65
C PRO A 101 -24.40 11.82 17.22
N TYR A 102 -23.69 10.94 16.54
CA TYR A 102 -22.47 11.30 15.82
C TYR A 102 -22.47 10.71 14.41
N LEU A 103 -21.77 11.38 13.50
CA LEU A 103 -21.42 10.86 12.18
C LEU A 103 -19.93 10.56 12.19
N HIS A 104 -19.55 9.49 11.50
CA HIS A 104 -18.20 8.97 11.51
C HIS A 104 -17.82 8.40 10.15
N VAL A 105 -16.61 8.69 9.70
CA VAL A 105 -16.03 8.15 8.47
C VAL A 105 -14.58 7.81 8.75
N SER A 106 -14.14 6.63 8.33
CA SER A 106 -12.77 6.17 8.49
C SER A 106 -12.07 6.06 7.14
N GLN A 107 -10.78 6.32 7.10
CA GLN A 107 -9.97 6.13 5.91
C GLN A 107 -8.52 5.78 6.28
N SER A 108 -7.83 5.06 5.39
CA SER A 108 -6.39 4.82 5.55
C SER A 108 -5.63 6.15 5.63
N PHE A 109 -4.56 6.21 6.44
CA PHE A 109 -3.81 7.45 6.71
C PHE A 109 -3.21 8.10 5.46
N ASP A 110 -2.98 7.31 4.41
CA ASP A 110 -2.44 7.73 3.11
C ASP A 110 -3.51 8.25 2.14
N LYS A 111 -4.78 8.32 2.57
CA LYS A 111 -5.89 8.92 1.82
C LYS A 111 -6.70 9.92 2.66
N PRO A 112 -6.07 10.92 3.30
CA PRO A 112 -6.76 11.81 4.25
C PRO A 112 -7.68 12.84 3.57
N ALA A 113 -7.57 13.03 2.25
CA ALA A 113 -8.28 14.06 1.49
C ALA A 113 -9.80 14.02 1.70
N ILE A 114 -10.40 12.84 1.72
CA ILE A 114 -11.85 12.70 1.94
C ILE A 114 -12.26 13.15 3.35
N LEU A 115 -11.45 12.86 4.37
CA LEU A 115 -11.72 13.25 5.74
C LEU A 115 -11.65 14.78 5.90
N MET A 116 -10.71 15.42 5.20
CA MET A 116 -10.64 16.88 5.12
C MET A 116 -11.90 17.47 4.49
N LEU A 117 -12.40 16.88 3.40
CA LEU A 117 -13.64 17.34 2.76
C LEU A 117 -14.87 17.20 3.69
N PHE A 118 -14.97 16.10 4.45
CA PHE A 118 -16.00 15.99 5.49
C PHE A 118 -15.85 17.06 6.58
N CYS A 119 -14.60 17.34 6.98
CA CYS A 119 -14.29 18.34 7.99
C CYS A 119 -14.62 19.77 7.53
N GLU A 120 -14.36 20.09 6.26
CA GLU A 120 -14.70 21.40 5.65
C GLU A 120 -16.22 21.61 5.55
N VAL A 121 -16.97 20.58 5.14
CA VAL A 121 -18.41 20.72 4.88
C VAL A 121 -19.24 20.62 6.16
N PHE A 122 -18.86 19.74 7.08
CA PHE A 122 -19.67 19.42 8.26
C PHE A 122 -18.99 19.81 9.59
N GLY A 123 -17.74 20.29 9.55
CA GLY A 123 -16.92 20.55 10.73
C GLY A 123 -16.50 19.25 11.43
N GLY A 124 -16.28 19.29 12.75
CA GLY A 124 -15.80 18.14 13.52
C GLY A 124 -14.27 18.02 13.51
N SER A 125 -13.78 16.83 13.84
CA SER A 125 -12.34 16.59 14.00
C SER A 125 -11.90 15.28 13.36
N ILE A 126 -10.67 15.28 12.87
CA ILE A 126 -9.94 14.11 12.36
C ILE A 126 -8.97 13.65 13.44
N PHE A 127 -8.95 12.37 13.75
CA PHE A 127 -8.07 11.75 14.75
C PHE A 127 -7.62 10.36 14.30
N VAL A 128 -6.62 9.80 14.98
CA VAL A 128 -6.20 8.43 14.74
C VAL A 128 -7.22 7.47 15.36
N GLU A 129 -7.91 6.69 14.53
CA GLU A 129 -8.82 5.64 15.00
C GLU A 129 -8.06 4.37 15.35
N SER A 130 -7.08 4.00 14.53
CA SER A 130 -6.18 2.90 14.83
C SER A 130 -4.78 3.21 14.33
N HIS A 131 -3.78 2.89 15.15
CA HIS A 131 -2.37 3.09 14.78
C HIS A 131 -1.88 2.06 13.74
N GLY A 132 -2.64 1.01 13.43
CA GLY A 132 -2.22 -0.03 12.48
C GLY A 132 -1.21 -1.02 13.07
N LEU A 133 -1.16 -2.23 12.53
CA LEU A 133 -0.28 -3.33 12.92
C LEU A 133 0.21 -4.10 11.69
N GLY A 134 1.52 -4.14 11.47
CA GLY A 134 2.17 -4.88 10.40
C GLY A 134 1.60 -4.52 9.04
N LEU A 135 0.90 -5.45 8.42
CA LEU A 135 0.26 -5.24 7.12
C LEU A 135 -1.01 -4.36 7.18
N GLN A 136 -1.58 -4.14 8.36
CA GLN A 136 -2.73 -3.25 8.55
C GLN A 136 -2.24 -1.83 8.73
N LYS A 137 -2.53 -0.96 7.77
CA LYS A 137 -2.15 0.46 7.80
C LYS A 137 -2.88 1.21 8.93
N PRO A 138 -2.30 2.29 9.48
CA PRO A 138 -3.01 3.22 10.34
C PRO A 138 -4.28 3.75 9.66
N VAL A 139 -5.31 3.95 10.47
CA VAL A 139 -6.61 4.46 10.05
C VAL A 139 -6.88 5.77 10.76
N LEU A 140 -7.17 6.79 9.97
CA LEU A 140 -7.71 8.07 10.43
C LEU A 140 -9.23 8.00 10.42
N ALA A 141 -9.86 8.71 11.34
CA ALA A 141 -11.29 8.90 11.34
C ALA A 141 -11.66 10.36 11.49
N TRP A 142 -12.69 10.76 10.75
CA TRP A 142 -13.43 11.98 10.97
C TRP A 142 -14.65 11.69 11.84
N ARG A 143 -14.91 12.53 12.85
CA ARG A 143 -16.14 12.49 13.64
C ARG A 143 -16.69 13.89 13.90
N VAL A 144 -18.02 13.97 13.84
CA VAL A 144 -18.78 15.13 14.31
C VAL A 144 -19.93 14.66 15.21
N SER A 145 -20.23 15.39 16.27
CA SER A 145 -21.29 15.07 17.24
C SER A 145 -22.22 16.28 17.50
N GLY A 146 -23.26 16.10 18.31
CA GLY A 146 -24.10 17.20 18.77
C GLY A 146 -24.92 17.88 17.66
N SER A 147 -25.04 19.21 17.72
CA SER A 147 -25.82 20.01 16.76
C SER A 147 -25.24 19.93 15.34
N MET A 148 -23.92 19.88 15.21
CA MET A 148 -23.23 19.76 13.94
C MET A 148 -23.52 18.40 13.27
N ALA A 149 -23.54 17.31 14.05
CA ALA A 149 -23.94 16.00 13.54
C ALA A 149 -25.39 15.97 13.07
N ARG A 150 -26.33 16.60 13.80
CA ARG A 150 -27.73 16.69 13.36
C ARG A 150 -27.86 17.44 12.04
N ARG A 151 -27.15 18.56 11.89
CA ARG A 151 -27.12 19.36 10.66
C ARG A 151 -26.51 18.57 9.50
N GLY A 152 -25.34 17.95 9.70
CA GLY A 152 -24.70 17.10 8.69
C GLY A 152 -25.61 15.94 8.27
N ALA A 153 -26.30 15.32 9.23
CA ALA A 153 -27.22 14.23 8.95
C ALA A 153 -28.43 14.69 8.13
N HIS A 154 -28.96 15.88 8.42
CA HIS A 154 -30.02 16.50 7.63
C HIS A 154 -29.58 16.73 6.16
N LEU A 155 -28.37 17.28 5.96
CA LEU A 155 -27.82 17.53 4.62
C LEU A 155 -27.58 16.24 3.84
N LEU A 156 -26.94 15.24 4.46
CA LEU A 156 -26.65 13.96 3.80
C LEU A 156 -27.91 13.15 3.51
N ALA A 157 -28.94 13.21 4.37
CA ALA A 157 -30.21 12.51 4.16
C ALA A 157 -30.92 12.95 2.87
N ASN A 158 -30.64 14.16 2.37
CA ASN A 158 -31.21 14.67 1.12
C ASN A 158 -30.62 14.02 -0.12
N TYR A 159 -29.53 13.26 -0.03
CA TYR A 159 -28.88 12.61 -1.18
C TYR A 159 -28.54 11.13 -0.94
N SER A 160 -28.42 10.71 0.32
CA SER A 160 -28.21 9.31 0.71
C SER A 160 -29.38 8.42 0.26
N SER A 161 -29.04 7.24 -0.25
CA SER A 161 -29.95 6.13 -0.52
C SER A 161 -29.87 5.09 0.60
N GLY A 162 -28.67 4.59 0.91
CA GLY A 162 -28.47 3.45 1.81
C GLY A 162 -28.63 3.75 3.30
N LYS A 163 -28.17 4.93 3.74
CA LYS A 163 -28.19 5.33 5.15
C LYS A 163 -29.22 6.43 5.44
N ARG A 164 -30.09 6.76 4.48
CA ARG A 164 -31.06 7.86 4.60
C ARG A 164 -31.90 7.82 5.87
N LYS A 165 -32.52 6.68 6.18
CA LYS A 165 -33.37 6.53 7.37
C LYS A 165 -32.56 6.69 8.67
N GLN A 166 -31.30 6.26 8.67
CA GLN A 166 -30.38 6.43 9.81
C GLN A 166 -30.03 7.91 9.99
N LEU A 167 -29.74 8.60 8.89
CA LEU A 167 -29.43 10.03 8.87
C LEU A 167 -30.65 10.89 9.28
N GLN A 168 -31.85 10.57 8.82
CA GLN A 168 -33.09 11.24 9.25
C GLN A 168 -33.32 11.09 10.76
N LEU A 169 -33.09 9.90 11.31
CA LEU A 169 -33.18 9.64 12.74
C LEU A 169 -32.12 10.42 13.54
N ALA A 170 -30.89 10.52 13.02
CA ALA A 170 -29.83 11.34 13.63
C ALA A 170 -30.14 12.84 13.54
N ALA A 171 -30.69 13.33 12.42
CA ALA A 171 -31.09 14.72 12.26
C ALA A 171 -32.17 15.12 13.28
N ALA A 172 -33.13 14.22 13.53
CA ALA A 172 -34.22 14.39 14.49
C ALA A 172 -33.92 13.78 15.88
N TRP A 173 -32.64 13.70 16.29
CA TRP A 173 -32.28 13.00 17.52
C TRP A 173 -33.01 13.58 18.75
N PRO A 174 -33.71 12.75 19.56
CA PRO A 174 -34.58 13.24 20.62
C PRO A 174 -33.84 13.92 21.78
N GLN A 175 -34.52 14.85 22.46
CA GLN A 175 -34.01 15.50 23.68
C GLN A 175 -34.27 14.68 24.96
N GLY A 176 -35.40 13.99 25.06
CA GLY A 176 -35.76 13.18 26.23
C GLY A 176 -35.04 11.83 26.30
N LYS A 177 -34.62 11.41 27.51
CA LYS A 177 -33.86 10.17 27.74
C LYS A 177 -34.57 8.90 27.23
N SER A 178 -35.83 8.69 27.60
CA SER A 178 -36.62 7.53 27.15
C SER A 178 -36.78 7.49 25.62
N CYS A 179 -37.00 8.66 24.99
CA CYS A 179 -37.06 8.76 23.53
C CYS A 179 -35.72 8.42 22.85
N ARG A 180 -34.58 8.73 23.48
CA ARG A 180 -33.24 8.40 22.97
C ARG A 180 -32.95 6.90 23.00
N GLU A 181 -33.45 6.17 24.00
CA GLU A 181 -33.36 4.70 24.03
C GLU A 181 -34.14 4.07 22.87
N GLY A 182 -35.35 4.58 22.61
CA GLY A 182 -36.15 4.21 21.44
C GLY A 182 -35.43 4.50 20.12
N ALA A 183 -34.84 5.71 19.98
CA ALA A 183 -34.05 6.08 18.81
C ALA A 183 -32.82 5.18 18.61
N LYS A 184 -32.09 4.84 19.68
CA LYS A 184 -30.97 3.89 19.61
C LYS A 184 -31.42 2.49 19.14
N ALA A 185 -32.54 1.98 19.67
CA ALA A 185 -33.10 0.70 19.25
C ALA A 185 -33.52 0.72 17.76
N GLN A 186 -34.15 1.81 17.32
CA GLN A 186 -34.52 2.01 15.92
C GLN A 186 -33.28 2.07 15.01
N LEU A 187 -32.23 2.81 15.41
CA LEU A 187 -30.97 2.87 14.67
C LEU A 187 -30.31 1.48 14.54
N GLN A 188 -30.31 0.68 15.61
CA GLN A 188 -29.82 -0.70 15.57
C GLN A 188 -30.64 -1.58 14.62
N LYS A 189 -31.96 -1.41 14.58
CA LYS A 189 -32.84 -2.13 13.64
C LYS A 189 -32.51 -1.77 12.19
N LEU A 190 -32.32 -0.48 11.89
CA LEU A 190 -31.97 0.00 10.55
C LEU A 190 -30.61 -0.54 10.04
N LYS A 191 -29.67 -0.86 10.93
CA LYS A 191 -28.38 -1.48 10.56
C LYS A 191 -28.49 -2.97 10.21
N LYS A 192 -29.55 -3.65 10.66
CA LYS A 192 -29.74 -5.09 10.47
C LYS A 192 -30.39 -5.46 9.14
N TYR A 193 -31.31 -4.64 8.65
CA TYR A 193 -32.10 -4.90 7.44
C TYR A 193 -31.80 -3.89 6.34
N ASP A 194 -32.20 -4.23 5.11
CA ASP A 194 -32.13 -3.28 4.01
C ASP A 194 -33.05 -2.10 4.29
N SER A 195 -32.44 -0.93 4.47
CA SER A 195 -33.13 0.33 4.73
C SER A 195 -32.91 1.35 3.62
N ALA A 196 -32.31 0.92 2.50
CA ALA A 196 -32.07 1.76 1.35
C ALA A 196 -33.38 2.32 0.79
N VAL A 197 -33.32 3.56 0.31
CA VAL A 197 -34.45 4.25 -0.33
C VAL A 197 -34.06 4.50 -1.78
N PRO A 198 -34.64 3.77 -2.76
CA PRO A 198 -34.32 3.94 -4.17
C PRO A 198 -34.44 5.40 -4.61
N ARG A 199 -33.48 5.83 -5.43
CA ARG A 199 -33.43 7.19 -5.96
C ARG A 199 -32.69 7.22 -7.29
N ALA A 200 -33.00 8.19 -8.14
CA ALA A 200 -32.14 8.55 -9.26
C ALA A 200 -30.72 8.85 -8.76
N CYS A 201 -29.74 8.10 -9.29
CA CYS A 201 -28.33 8.36 -9.05
C CYS A 201 -27.80 9.45 -9.99
N THR A 202 -26.71 10.07 -9.57
CA THR A 202 -25.90 11.02 -10.35
C THR A 202 -24.46 10.53 -10.38
N TRP A 203 -23.64 11.10 -11.26
CA TRP A 203 -22.23 10.75 -11.33
C TRP A 203 -21.48 11.11 -10.06
N GLU A 204 -21.83 12.19 -9.38
CA GLU A 204 -21.23 12.61 -8.11
C GLU A 204 -21.50 11.58 -7.01
N TYR A 205 -22.77 11.17 -6.86
CA TYR A 205 -23.13 10.11 -5.91
C TYR A 205 -22.41 8.79 -6.23
N CYS A 206 -22.37 8.41 -7.52
CA CYS A 206 -21.65 7.21 -7.95
C CYS A 206 -20.14 7.30 -7.68
N ALA A 207 -19.51 8.45 -7.89
CA ALA A 207 -18.10 8.68 -7.62
C ALA A 207 -17.79 8.52 -6.12
N GLY A 208 -18.60 9.13 -5.25
CA GLY A 208 -18.45 8.99 -3.80
C GLY A 208 -18.61 7.54 -3.34
N LEU A 209 -19.65 6.85 -3.82
CA LEU A 209 -19.87 5.44 -3.51
C LEU A 209 -18.74 4.55 -4.03
N PHE A 210 -18.21 4.83 -5.21
CA PHE A 210 -17.09 4.10 -5.79
C PHE A 210 -15.77 4.35 -5.03
N ASP A 211 -15.56 5.56 -4.51
CA ASP A 211 -14.42 5.87 -3.66
C ASP A 211 -14.44 5.14 -2.32
N ALA A 212 -15.63 4.89 -1.75
CA ALA A 212 -15.79 4.03 -0.59
C ALA A 212 -15.65 2.54 -0.99
N ASP A 213 -16.61 2.01 -1.73
CA ASP A 213 -16.80 0.56 -1.92
C ASP A 213 -16.46 0.04 -3.33
N GLY A 214 -15.96 0.91 -4.21
CA GLY A 214 -15.60 0.58 -5.58
C GLY A 214 -14.25 -0.14 -5.71
N HIS A 215 -14.11 -0.91 -6.79
CA HIS A 215 -12.86 -1.58 -7.17
C HIS A 215 -12.69 -1.59 -8.68
N ILE A 216 -11.49 -1.22 -9.13
CA ILE A 216 -11.07 -1.30 -10.53
C ILE A 216 -10.26 -2.58 -10.70
N GLN A 217 -10.75 -3.48 -11.55
CA GLN A 217 -10.10 -4.74 -11.85
C GLN A 217 -9.61 -4.74 -13.30
N GLN A 218 -8.34 -5.08 -13.50
CA GLN A 218 -7.83 -5.49 -14.80
C GLN A 218 -7.66 -7.02 -14.84
N LYS A 219 -8.25 -7.67 -15.85
CA LYS A 219 -8.06 -9.11 -16.07
C LYS A 219 -6.63 -9.40 -16.52
N ALA A 220 -6.05 -10.43 -15.92
CA ALA A 220 -4.64 -10.78 -16.06
C ALA A 220 -4.21 -11.03 -17.51
N GLY A 221 -3.11 -10.40 -17.93
CA GLY A 221 -2.55 -10.53 -19.28
C GLY A 221 -3.48 -10.01 -20.39
N THR A 222 -4.42 -9.11 -20.06
CA THR A 222 -5.37 -8.54 -21.04
C THR A 222 -5.59 -7.06 -20.80
N THR A 223 -6.19 -6.38 -21.77
CA THR A 223 -6.70 -5.01 -21.64
C THR A 223 -8.12 -4.94 -21.09
N ALA A 224 -8.69 -6.07 -20.64
CA ALA A 224 -10.07 -6.12 -20.16
C ALA A 224 -10.20 -5.52 -18.76
N LEU A 225 -11.02 -4.48 -18.64
CA LEU A 225 -11.38 -3.85 -17.37
C LEU A 225 -12.73 -4.33 -16.86
N GLY A 226 -12.85 -4.33 -15.54
CA GLY A 226 -14.09 -4.46 -14.80
C GLY A 226 -14.16 -3.42 -13.69
N LEU A 227 -15.32 -2.80 -13.52
CA LEU A 227 -15.63 -1.95 -12.37
C LEU A 227 -16.60 -2.70 -11.46
N HIS A 228 -16.29 -2.73 -10.17
CA HIS A 228 -17.07 -3.43 -9.17
C HIS A 228 -17.44 -2.49 -8.02
N VAL A 229 -18.67 -2.61 -7.49
CA VAL A 229 -19.10 -1.93 -6.26
C VAL A 229 -19.73 -2.97 -5.35
N PHE A 230 -19.34 -2.97 -4.08
CA PHE A 230 -19.82 -3.93 -3.09
C PHE A 230 -20.78 -3.25 -2.11
N GLN A 231 -21.86 -3.94 -1.75
CA GLN A 231 -22.79 -3.48 -0.72
C GLN A 231 -23.37 -4.66 0.06
N LYS A 232 -23.80 -4.40 1.30
CA LYS A 232 -24.46 -5.41 2.13
C LYS A 232 -25.83 -5.85 1.57
N PHE A 233 -26.51 -4.93 0.89
CA PHE A 233 -27.83 -5.14 0.30
C PHE A 233 -27.85 -4.67 -1.16
N ASP A 234 -28.75 -5.21 -1.97
CA ASP A 234 -28.82 -5.01 -3.42
C ASP A 234 -29.67 -3.80 -3.84
N THR A 235 -30.66 -3.37 -3.06
CA THR A 235 -31.56 -2.24 -3.41
C THR A 235 -30.82 -0.97 -3.84
N MET A 236 -29.73 -0.62 -3.14
CA MET A 236 -28.89 0.53 -3.53
C MET A 236 -28.15 0.26 -4.85
N LEU A 237 -27.60 -0.95 -5.01
CA LEU A 237 -26.89 -1.34 -6.23
C LEU A 237 -27.80 -1.35 -7.44
N ASP A 238 -29.09 -1.65 -7.29
CA ASP A 238 -30.06 -1.59 -8.38
C ASP A 238 -30.27 -0.16 -8.90
N SER A 239 -30.26 0.84 -8.01
CA SER A 239 -30.33 2.25 -8.41
C SER A 239 -29.10 2.65 -9.23
N VAL A 240 -27.91 2.23 -8.79
CA VAL A 240 -26.63 2.46 -9.51
C VAL A 240 -26.61 1.69 -10.83
N ARG A 241 -27.08 0.44 -10.84
CA ARG A 241 -27.17 -0.41 -12.04
C ARG A 241 -28.05 0.22 -13.10
N ALA A 242 -29.24 0.69 -12.72
CA ALA A 242 -30.17 1.34 -13.64
C ALA A 242 -29.56 2.62 -14.25
N PHE A 243 -28.92 3.44 -13.42
CA PHE A 243 -28.22 4.65 -13.86
C PHE A 243 -27.07 4.34 -14.82
N TRP A 244 -26.16 3.43 -14.46
CA TRP A 244 -25.05 3.02 -15.34
C TRP A 244 -25.53 2.39 -16.65
N ALA A 245 -26.60 1.59 -16.60
CA ALA A 245 -27.16 0.99 -17.80
C ALA A 245 -27.63 2.04 -18.79
N SER A 246 -28.34 3.07 -18.30
CA SER A 246 -28.80 4.19 -19.13
C SER A 246 -27.66 5.09 -19.59
N ALA A 247 -26.77 5.52 -18.68
CA ALA A 247 -25.75 6.52 -18.96
C ALA A 247 -24.60 5.99 -19.84
N LEU A 248 -24.25 4.70 -19.73
CA LEU A 248 -23.11 4.11 -20.45
C LEU A 248 -23.53 3.15 -21.58
N ASN A 249 -24.83 2.91 -21.74
CA ASN A 249 -25.41 1.91 -22.65
C ASN A 249 -24.79 0.51 -22.43
N VAL A 250 -24.93 0.00 -21.21
CA VAL A 250 -24.35 -1.29 -20.76
C VAL A 250 -25.35 -2.07 -19.91
N VAL A 251 -25.05 -3.33 -19.61
CA VAL A 251 -25.87 -4.17 -18.72
C VAL A 251 -25.02 -4.65 -17.54
N PRO A 252 -24.83 -3.83 -16.49
CA PRO A 252 -24.11 -4.25 -15.30
C PRO A 252 -24.90 -5.36 -14.57
N ARG A 253 -24.18 -6.27 -13.92
CA ARG A 253 -24.78 -7.43 -13.24
C ARG A 253 -24.59 -7.31 -11.73
N ILE A 254 -25.64 -7.61 -10.97
CA ILE A 254 -25.56 -7.78 -9.51
C ILE A 254 -25.49 -9.27 -9.22
N CYS A 255 -24.47 -9.68 -8.46
CA CYS A 255 -24.32 -11.04 -8.00
C CYS A 255 -24.15 -11.06 -6.48
N LYS A 256 -24.73 -12.06 -5.82
CA LYS A 256 -24.46 -12.34 -4.40
C LYS A 256 -23.05 -12.95 -4.26
N GLU A 257 -22.28 -12.44 -3.31
CA GLU A 257 -20.90 -12.83 -3.02
C GLU A 257 -20.79 -13.58 -1.69
N GLY A 258 -20.27 -14.81 -1.76
CA GLY A 258 -20.05 -15.67 -0.58
C GLY A 258 -21.33 -16.06 0.18
N THR A 259 -21.15 -16.42 1.45
CA THR A 259 -22.22 -16.89 2.35
C THR A 259 -22.86 -15.77 3.19
N ARG A 260 -22.23 -14.59 3.24
CA ARG A 260 -22.74 -13.40 3.95
C ARG A 260 -23.64 -12.57 3.02
N PRO A 261 -24.52 -11.71 3.55
CA PRO A 261 -25.27 -10.75 2.73
C PRO A 261 -24.30 -9.69 2.20
N CYS A 262 -23.66 -9.99 1.08
CA CYS A 262 -22.79 -9.10 0.32
C CYS A 262 -23.16 -9.28 -1.14
N PHE A 263 -23.35 -8.17 -1.84
CA PHE A 263 -23.70 -8.12 -3.24
C PHE A 263 -22.66 -7.29 -3.97
N ARG A 264 -22.36 -7.70 -5.19
CA ARG A 264 -21.39 -7.03 -6.06
C ARG A 264 -22.08 -6.64 -7.36
N LEU A 265 -22.15 -5.34 -7.62
CA LEU A 265 -22.41 -4.78 -8.95
C LEU A 265 -21.14 -4.90 -9.78
N SER A 266 -21.23 -5.45 -10.99
CA SER A 266 -20.08 -5.62 -11.89
C SER A 266 -20.43 -5.09 -13.28
N MET A 267 -19.60 -4.18 -13.78
CA MET A 267 -19.59 -3.74 -15.17
C MET A 267 -18.30 -4.23 -15.83
N TYR A 268 -18.42 -4.81 -17.01
CA TYR A 268 -17.28 -5.25 -17.82
C TYR A 268 -17.28 -4.54 -19.18
N GLY A 269 -16.12 -4.49 -19.81
CA GLY A 269 -15.95 -3.91 -21.14
C GLY A 269 -15.08 -2.66 -21.06
N THR A 270 -13.88 -2.74 -21.63
CA THR A 270 -12.84 -1.73 -21.46
C THR A 270 -13.31 -0.33 -21.83
N GLY A 271 -13.98 -0.16 -22.99
CA GLY A 271 -14.49 1.14 -23.42
C GLY A 271 -15.50 1.75 -22.43
N SER A 272 -16.49 0.97 -21.99
CA SER A 272 -17.50 1.44 -21.04
C SER A 272 -16.94 1.69 -19.65
N CYS A 273 -15.98 0.86 -19.19
CA CYS A 273 -15.28 1.09 -17.93
C CYS A 273 -14.50 2.40 -17.96
N LYS A 274 -13.77 2.68 -19.06
CA LYS A 274 -13.03 3.94 -19.21
C LYS A 274 -13.98 5.14 -19.20
N ARG A 275 -15.09 5.09 -19.94
CA ARG A 275 -16.10 6.17 -19.91
C ARG A 275 -16.66 6.38 -18.50
N GLY A 276 -17.08 5.31 -17.81
CA GLY A 276 -17.57 5.43 -16.44
C GLY A 276 -16.54 6.03 -15.47
N LEU A 277 -15.26 5.67 -15.62
CA LEU A 277 -14.18 6.27 -14.83
C LEU A 277 -13.96 7.76 -15.17
N GLN A 278 -14.05 8.14 -16.44
CA GLN A 278 -13.94 9.55 -16.87
C GLN A 278 -15.07 10.40 -16.29
N GLU A 279 -16.31 9.92 -16.35
CA GLU A 279 -17.47 10.60 -15.77
C GLU A 279 -17.33 10.74 -14.25
N MET A 280 -16.87 9.69 -13.55
CA MET A 280 -16.64 9.77 -12.11
C MET A 280 -15.50 10.72 -11.74
N LEU A 281 -14.41 10.77 -12.52
CA LEU A 281 -13.33 11.75 -12.34
C LEU A 281 -13.84 13.19 -12.49
N GLN A 282 -14.63 13.45 -13.55
CA GLN A 282 -15.25 14.77 -13.76
C GLN A 282 -16.22 15.12 -12.61
N ALA A 283 -16.87 14.12 -12.02
CA ALA A 283 -17.77 14.26 -10.89
C ALA A 283 -17.07 14.28 -9.51
N GLY A 284 -15.73 14.35 -9.47
CA GLY A 284 -14.96 14.55 -8.24
C GLY A 284 -14.48 13.27 -7.54
N LEU A 285 -14.32 12.15 -8.26
CA LEU A 285 -13.63 10.96 -7.74
C LEU A 285 -12.25 11.36 -7.19
N LEU A 286 -11.99 10.99 -5.93
CA LEU A 286 -10.88 11.48 -5.13
C LEU A 286 -9.97 10.33 -4.67
N CYS A 287 -10.49 9.43 -3.83
CA CYS A 287 -9.70 8.36 -3.21
C CYS A 287 -9.15 7.36 -4.23
N LYS A 288 -9.83 7.21 -5.37
CA LYS A 288 -9.47 6.30 -6.46
C LYS A 288 -9.15 7.02 -7.77
N ALA A 289 -8.91 8.33 -7.73
CA ALA A 289 -8.61 9.15 -8.90
C ALA A 289 -7.41 8.62 -9.70
N GLU A 290 -6.26 8.45 -9.02
CA GLU A 290 -5.04 7.97 -9.68
C GLU A 290 -5.20 6.55 -10.24
N GLN A 291 -5.96 5.67 -9.56
CA GLN A 291 -6.30 4.34 -10.09
C GLN A 291 -7.19 4.44 -11.34
N ALA A 292 -8.13 5.39 -11.37
CA ALA A 292 -9.01 5.62 -12.50
C ALA A 292 -8.23 6.15 -13.72
N GLU A 293 -7.36 7.14 -13.53
CA GLU A 293 -6.51 7.70 -14.58
C GLU A 293 -5.60 6.63 -15.20
N LEU A 294 -4.96 5.82 -14.34
CA LEU A 294 -4.12 4.71 -14.78
C LEU A 294 -4.91 3.68 -15.60
N ALA A 295 -6.12 3.32 -15.16
CA ALA A 295 -6.97 2.39 -15.89
C ALA A 295 -7.51 2.99 -17.20
N ILE A 296 -7.77 4.30 -17.27
CA ILE A 296 -8.11 5.00 -18.50
C ILE A 296 -6.95 4.95 -19.50
N GLY A 297 -5.71 5.06 -19.01
CA GLY A 297 -4.48 4.93 -19.80
C GLY A 297 -4.17 3.52 -20.32
N LEU A 298 -4.94 2.49 -19.94
CA LEU A 298 -4.68 1.09 -20.31
C LEU A 298 -4.72 0.85 -21.83
N ARG A 299 -3.63 0.34 -22.39
CA ARG A 299 -3.46 -0.09 -23.78
C ARG A 299 -2.81 -1.47 -23.81
N SER A 300 -2.71 -2.09 -24.98
CA SER A 300 -2.05 -3.39 -25.13
C SER A 300 -0.58 -3.34 -24.69
N GLU A 301 0.09 -2.23 -24.97
CA GLU A 301 1.53 -2.07 -24.78
C GLU A 301 1.92 -1.89 -23.31
N ASN A 302 1.05 -1.29 -22.49
CA ASN A 302 1.29 -1.01 -21.08
C ASN A 302 0.44 -1.88 -20.12
N ALA A 303 -0.21 -2.93 -20.63
CA ALA A 303 -1.13 -3.73 -19.84
C ALA A 303 -0.50 -4.40 -18.61
N ALA A 304 0.77 -4.82 -18.70
CA ALA A 304 1.49 -5.40 -17.58
C ALA A 304 1.82 -4.34 -16.51
N GLU A 305 2.31 -3.18 -16.93
CA GLU A 305 2.65 -2.05 -16.06
C GLU A 305 1.41 -1.52 -15.32
N VAL A 306 0.31 -1.26 -16.04
CA VAL A 306 -0.96 -0.80 -15.44
C VAL A 306 -1.46 -1.79 -14.41
N ARG A 307 -1.35 -3.10 -14.66
CA ARG A 307 -1.75 -4.15 -13.72
C ARG A 307 -0.90 -4.14 -12.45
N ALA A 308 0.40 -3.97 -12.60
CA ALA A 308 1.35 -3.89 -11.49
C ALA A 308 1.05 -2.68 -10.62
N ARG A 309 0.97 -1.49 -11.23
CA ARG A 309 0.70 -0.22 -10.55
C ARG A 309 -0.67 -0.19 -9.87
N LEU A 310 -1.76 -0.56 -10.57
CA LEU A 310 -3.09 -0.75 -9.94
C LEU A 310 -2.99 -1.69 -8.73
N GLY A 311 -2.07 -2.64 -8.79
CA GLY A 311 -1.84 -3.58 -7.73
C GLY A 311 -1.11 -3.05 -6.51
N GLN A 312 -0.18 -2.13 -6.67
CA GLN A 312 0.48 -1.44 -5.56
C GLN A 312 -0.48 -0.48 -4.84
N MET A 313 -1.41 0.10 -5.60
CA MET A 313 -2.40 1.05 -5.10
C MET A 313 -3.57 0.36 -4.39
N THR A 314 -3.78 -0.95 -4.61
CA THR A 314 -4.67 -1.76 -3.78
C THR A 314 -3.99 -2.09 -2.46
N GLY A 315 -4.63 -1.78 -1.32
CA GLY A 315 -4.05 -2.01 0.00
C GLY A 315 -3.58 -3.44 0.26
N ASN A 316 -2.86 -3.65 1.37
CA ASN A 316 -2.15 -4.89 1.72
C ASN A 316 -3.03 -6.15 1.92
N GLN A 317 -4.34 -6.07 1.65
CA GLN A 317 -5.28 -7.20 1.74
C GLN A 317 -4.87 -8.39 0.84
N GLN A 318 -4.11 -8.13 -0.23
CA GLN A 318 -3.56 -9.14 -1.16
C GLN A 318 -2.03 -9.30 -1.05
N PHE A 319 -1.41 -8.81 0.02
CA PHE A 319 0.04 -8.91 0.24
C PHE A 319 0.52 -10.38 0.19
N GLY A 320 1.50 -10.66 -0.67
CA GLY A 320 2.02 -12.02 -0.91
C GLY A 320 1.12 -12.95 -1.73
N LYS A 321 -0.04 -12.47 -2.23
CA LYS A 321 -1.02 -13.31 -2.96
C LYS A 321 -1.07 -13.05 -4.47
N ARG A 322 -0.35 -12.04 -4.96
CA ARG A 322 -0.35 -11.69 -6.38
C ARG A 322 0.69 -12.52 -7.13
N LEU A 323 0.30 -13.00 -8.30
CA LEU A 323 1.20 -13.69 -9.22
C LEU A 323 2.01 -12.66 -10.00
N ASP A 324 3.32 -12.91 -10.08
CA ASP A 324 4.22 -12.30 -11.05
C ASP A 324 3.88 -12.77 -12.48
N GLU A 325 4.55 -12.19 -13.48
CA GLU A 325 4.34 -12.54 -14.88
C GLU A 325 4.58 -14.04 -15.15
N ALA A 326 5.68 -14.57 -14.61
CA ALA A 326 6.00 -15.99 -14.73
C ALA A 326 4.94 -16.88 -14.07
N GLY A 327 4.40 -16.47 -12.91
CA GLY A 327 3.31 -17.13 -12.21
C GLY A 327 2.01 -17.11 -13.00
N LEU A 328 1.72 -16.01 -13.70
CA LEU A 328 0.58 -15.92 -14.59
C LEU A 328 0.71 -16.84 -15.81
N LEU A 329 1.88 -16.87 -16.45
CA LEU A 329 2.18 -17.78 -17.55
C LEU A 329 2.03 -19.24 -17.12
N ARG A 330 2.55 -19.60 -15.93
CA ARG A 330 2.36 -20.93 -15.32
C ARG A 330 0.87 -21.24 -15.12
N ALA A 331 0.09 -20.31 -14.57
CA ALA A 331 -1.35 -20.51 -14.36
C ALA A 331 -2.11 -20.69 -15.68
N HIS A 332 -1.81 -19.89 -16.71
CA HIS A 332 -2.37 -20.04 -18.05
C HIS A 332 -2.01 -21.38 -18.68
N ARG A 333 -0.76 -21.83 -18.52
CA ARG A 333 -0.31 -23.14 -19.00
C ARG A 333 -1.07 -24.28 -18.32
N ILE A 334 -1.26 -24.23 -17.01
CA ILE A 334 -2.07 -25.22 -16.26
C ILE A 334 -3.50 -25.27 -16.82
N VAL A 335 -4.14 -24.13 -17.08
CA VAL A 335 -5.50 -24.08 -17.67
C VAL A 335 -5.52 -24.67 -19.08
N ALA A 336 -4.54 -24.34 -19.91
CA ALA A 336 -4.42 -24.88 -21.27
C ALA A 336 -4.22 -26.41 -21.25
N LEU A 337 -3.35 -26.92 -20.39
CA LEU A 337 -3.11 -28.36 -20.21
C LEU A 337 -4.37 -29.08 -19.73
N ARG A 338 -5.17 -28.48 -18.84
CA ARG A 338 -6.46 -29.05 -18.41
C ARG A 338 -7.44 -29.20 -19.57
N ARG A 339 -7.51 -28.19 -20.47
CA ARG A 339 -8.33 -28.27 -21.68
C ARG A 339 -7.83 -29.36 -22.63
N GLN A 340 -6.51 -29.48 -22.81
CA GLN A 340 -5.92 -30.55 -23.61
C GLN A 340 -6.21 -31.93 -23.02
N ALA A 341 -6.12 -32.09 -21.71
CA ALA A 341 -6.44 -33.34 -21.03
C ALA A 341 -7.91 -33.74 -21.25
N LEU A 342 -8.85 -32.79 -21.15
CA LEU A 342 -10.27 -33.04 -21.47
C LEU A 342 -10.45 -33.45 -22.94
N TYR A 343 -9.83 -32.74 -23.88
CA TYR A 343 -9.87 -33.08 -25.29
C TYR A 343 -9.35 -34.50 -25.58
N TRP A 344 -8.23 -34.90 -24.99
CA TRP A 344 -7.68 -36.25 -25.17
C TRP A 344 -8.50 -37.34 -24.49
N LYS A 345 -9.14 -37.00 -23.36
CA LYS A 345 -10.09 -37.87 -22.68
C LYS A 345 -11.28 -38.18 -23.59
N ASP A 346 -11.85 -37.17 -24.25
CA ASP A 346 -12.95 -37.35 -25.20
C ASP A 346 -12.55 -38.17 -26.43
N LYS A 347 -11.25 -38.20 -26.77
CA LYS A 347 -10.69 -39.02 -27.86
C LYS A 347 -10.21 -40.41 -27.41
N GLY A 348 -10.43 -40.79 -26.14
CA GLY A 348 -10.03 -42.10 -25.61
C GLY A 348 -8.52 -42.31 -25.50
N LYS A 349 -7.69 -41.26 -25.62
CA LYS A 349 -6.22 -41.38 -25.60
C LYS A 349 -5.67 -41.19 -24.17
N LEU A 350 -5.84 -42.20 -23.33
CA LEU A 350 -5.47 -42.19 -21.90
C LEU A 350 -4.03 -41.74 -21.61
N HIS A 351 -3.04 -42.26 -22.33
CA HIS A 351 -1.63 -41.86 -22.18
C HIS A 351 -1.41 -40.34 -22.37
N HIS A 352 -2.16 -39.70 -23.29
CA HIS A 352 -2.06 -38.26 -23.49
C HIS A 352 -2.72 -37.47 -22.34
N VAL A 353 -3.74 -38.05 -21.70
CA VAL A 353 -4.36 -37.46 -20.51
C VAL A 353 -3.39 -37.52 -19.34
N GLU A 354 -2.80 -38.69 -19.09
CA GLU A 354 -1.83 -38.93 -18.00
C GLU A 354 -0.64 -37.97 -18.11
N ALA A 355 0.02 -37.91 -19.28
CA ALA A 355 1.15 -37.00 -19.50
C ALA A 355 0.80 -35.51 -19.27
N ARG A 356 -0.45 -35.10 -19.54
CA ARG A 356 -0.92 -33.72 -19.30
C ARG A 356 -1.23 -33.48 -17.82
N LEU A 357 -1.74 -34.48 -17.11
CA LEU A 357 -1.99 -34.40 -15.67
C LEU A 357 -0.68 -34.36 -14.86
N GLU A 358 0.32 -35.15 -15.22
CA GLU A 358 1.65 -35.12 -14.60
C GLU A 358 2.29 -33.73 -14.72
N GLU A 359 2.26 -33.15 -15.92
CA GLU A 359 2.78 -31.80 -16.17
C GLU A 359 1.99 -30.74 -15.37
N ILE A 360 0.68 -30.90 -15.23
CA ILE A 360 -0.14 -30.02 -14.38
C ILE A 360 0.30 -30.10 -12.92
N GLU A 361 0.53 -31.29 -12.37
CA GLU A 361 0.97 -31.45 -10.98
C GLU A 361 2.36 -30.87 -10.75
N ARG A 362 3.29 -31.09 -11.69
CA ARG A 362 4.63 -30.47 -11.65
C ARG A 362 4.55 -28.95 -11.63
N LEU A 363 3.78 -28.34 -12.54
CA LEU A 363 3.60 -26.89 -12.61
C LEU A 363 2.88 -26.33 -11.37
N LYS A 364 1.90 -27.05 -10.81
CA LYS A 364 1.25 -26.66 -9.54
C LYS A 364 2.25 -26.67 -8.38
N GLY A 365 3.10 -27.69 -8.28
CA GLY A 365 4.13 -27.79 -7.26
C GLY A 365 5.12 -26.62 -7.33
N GLN A 366 5.66 -26.36 -8.52
CA GLN A 366 6.55 -25.23 -8.78
C GLN A 366 5.87 -23.89 -8.47
N HIS A 367 4.61 -23.73 -8.88
CA HIS A 367 3.85 -22.51 -8.64
C HIS A 367 3.64 -22.24 -7.15
N LYS A 368 3.30 -23.27 -6.35
CA LYS A 368 3.14 -23.14 -4.89
C LYS A 368 4.45 -22.71 -4.22
N LEU A 369 5.57 -23.34 -4.58
CA LEU A 369 6.88 -23.05 -3.99
C LEU A 369 7.34 -21.63 -4.29
N LEU A 370 7.27 -21.20 -5.56
CA LEU A 370 7.70 -19.87 -5.95
C LEU A 370 6.83 -18.77 -5.32
N ASN A 371 5.51 -18.98 -5.22
CA ASN A 371 4.63 -18.03 -4.54
C ASN A 371 4.98 -17.93 -3.05
N ALA A 372 5.21 -19.05 -2.38
CA ALA A 372 5.59 -19.06 -0.97
C ALA A 372 6.92 -18.33 -0.73
N ARG A 373 7.90 -18.52 -1.62
CA ARG A 373 9.19 -17.82 -1.55
C ARG A 373 9.04 -16.32 -1.78
N HIS A 374 8.29 -15.93 -2.80
CA HIS A 374 8.03 -14.53 -3.07
C HIS A 374 7.32 -13.83 -1.90
N GLU A 375 6.32 -14.47 -1.30
CA GLU A 375 5.67 -13.97 -0.08
C GLU A 375 6.67 -13.82 1.07
N ASN A 376 7.55 -14.81 1.27
CA ASN A 376 8.55 -14.80 2.32
C ASN A 376 9.52 -13.61 2.17
N GLU A 377 10.05 -13.40 0.97
CA GLU A 377 10.93 -12.27 0.65
C GLU A 377 10.26 -10.94 0.97
N GLN A 378 9.00 -10.76 0.55
CA GLN A 378 8.22 -9.55 0.82
C GLN A 378 8.00 -9.33 2.32
N LEU A 379 7.67 -10.39 3.06
CA LEU A 379 7.47 -10.33 4.52
C LEU A 379 8.76 -10.02 5.28
N LEU A 380 9.89 -10.57 4.84
CA LEU A 380 11.22 -10.34 5.44
C LEU A 380 11.68 -8.90 5.26
N GLN A 381 11.58 -8.39 4.03
CA GLN A 381 11.91 -7.00 3.71
C GLN A 381 11.10 -6.03 4.59
N TYR A 382 9.81 -6.30 4.78
CA TYR A 382 8.93 -5.49 5.60
C TYR A 382 9.28 -5.54 7.10
N HIS A 383 9.72 -6.70 7.59
CA HIS A 383 10.09 -6.88 8.99
C HIS A 383 11.42 -6.19 9.36
N GLN A 384 12.47 -6.42 8.57
CA GLN A 384 13.82 -5.90 8.85
C GLN A 384 13.85 -4.36 8.84
N MET A 385 12.97 -3.74 8.05
CA MET A 385 12.75 -2.30 8.04
C MET A 385 12.46 -1.71 9.42
N LEU A 386 11.77 -2.46 10.29
CA LEU A 386 11.23 -1.93 11.56
C LEU A 386 12.27 -1.92 12.70
N VAL A 387 13.23 -2.85 12.78
CA VAL A 387 14.10 -2.99 13.97
C VAL A 387 15.17 -1.91 14.09
N ALA A 388 15.99 -1.72 13.05
CA ALA A 388 17.07 -0.73 13.09
C ALA A 388 16.57 0.73 12.99
N LEU A 389 15.30 0.93 12.62
CA LEU A 389 14.66 2.23 12.60
C LEU A 389 14.31 2.75 14.01
N PHE A 390 14.09 1.85 14.98
CA PHE A 390 13.58 2.25 16.31
C PHE A 390 14.55 2.03 17.46
N CYS A 391 15.58 1.19 17.30
CA CYS A 391 16.51 0.87 18.37
C CYS A 391 17.85 1.60 18.32
N SER A 392 18.17 2.22 17.18
CA SER A 392 19.47 2.87 17.01
C SER A 392 19.43 4.31 17.49
N GLU A 393 20.19 4.58 18.55
CA GLU A 393 20.44 5.94 19.05
C GLU A 393 21.33 6.78 18.12
N TYR A 394 21.88 6.16 17.06
CA TYR A 394 22.75 6.82 16.08
C TYR A 394 21.97 7.31 14.83
N ASN A 395 20.63 7.22 14.84
CA ASN A 395 19.77 7.76 13.79
C ASN A 395 18.56 8.51 14.36
N GLN A 396 17.78 9.18 13.49
CA GLN A 396 16.61 9.97 13.86
C GLN A 396 15.30 9.26 13.49
N GLY A 397 15.31 7.92 13.42
CA GLY A 397 14.20 7.10 13.00
C GLY A 397 13.70 7.48 11.60
N CYS A 398 12.42 7.84 11.50
CA CYS A 398 11.82 8.25 10.22
C CYS A 398 12.30 9.62 9.71
N ASN A 399 12.99 10.42 10.53
CA ASN A 399 13.46 11.75 10.17
C ASN A 399 14.86 11.75 9.55
N GLY A 400 15.45 10.57 9.29
CA GLY A 400 16.73 10.44 8.60
C GLY A 400 17.78 9.67 9.40
N GLY A 401 18.96 9.55 8.79
CA GLY A 401 20.12 8.92 9.40
C GLY A 401 21.14 8.45 8.37
N TYR A 402 22.40 8.33 8.82
CA TYR A 402 23.55 8.03 7.97
C TYR A 402 23.89 6.54 7.96
N ALA A 403 24.24 6.01 6.78
CA ALA A 403 24.62 4.61 6.63
C ALA A 403 25.85 4.24 7.47
N PHE A 404 26.84 5.14 7.54
CA PHE A 404 28.04 4.95 8.36
C PHE A 404 27.68 4.76 9.84
N LEU A 405 26.84 5.62 10.39
CA LEU A 405 26.41 5.56 11.78
C LEU A 405 25.51 4.36 12.06
N ALA A 406 24.70 3.94 11.08
CA ALA A 406 23.95 2.70 11.18
C ALA A 406 24.88 1.47 11.23
N SER A 407 25.93 1.42 10.41
CA SER A 407 26.95 0.36 10.45
C SER A 407 27.70 0.37 11.77
N ARG A 408 28.08 1.55 12.26
CA ARG A 408 28.70 1.71 13.57
C ARG A 408 27.81 1.18 14.69
N TRP A 409 26.53 1.53 14.67
CA TRP A 409 25.58 1.02 15.66
C TRP A 409 25.48 -0.51 15.60
N ALA A 410 25.46 -1.10 14.39
CA ALA A 410 25.48 -2.54 14.22
C ALA A 410 26.79 -3.19 14.69
N GLN A 411 27.91 -2.46 14.72
CA GLN A 411 29.14 -2.91 15.36
C GLN A 411 29.03 -2.86 16.89
N ASP A 412 28.63 -1.72 17.42
CA ASP A 412 28.64 -1.44 18.86
C ASP A 412 27.58 -2.28 19.60
N VAL A 413 26.39 -2.44 19.02
CA VAL A 413 25.23 -3.08 19.67
C VAL A 413 24.95 -4.47 19.12
N GLY A 414 25.31 -4.72 17.85
CA GLY A 414 24.88 -5.92 17.15
C GLY A 414 23.42 -5.84 16.71
N LEU A 415 23.07 -6.67 15.75
CA LEU A 415 21.74 -6.85 15.21
C LEU A 415 21.15 -8.15 15.74
N VAL A 416 19.95 -8.03 16.28
CA VAL A 416 19.23 -9.15 16.83
C VAL A 416 18.40 -9.86 15.76
N PRO A 417 18.17 -11.17 15.91
CA PRO A 417 17.19 -11.87 15.11
C PRO A 417 15.82 -11.26 15.24
N LYS A 418 15.10 -11.49 14.16
CA LYS A 418 13.76 -11.00 13.92
C LYS A 418 12.78 -11.21 15.10
N ASN A 419 12.92 -12.27 15.90
CA ASN A 419 12.03 -12.58 17.02
C ASN A 419 12.35 -11.83 18.32
N CYS A 420 13.50 -11.15 18.41
CA CYS A 420 13.96 -10.51 19.64
C CYS A 420 13.41 -9.08 19.83
N SER A 421 13.21 -8.35 18.74
CA SER A 421 12.74 -6.97 18.77
C SER A 421 11.21 -6.91 18.78
N HIS A 422 10.62 -6.33 19.82
CA HIS A 422 9.18 -6.18 19.94
C HIS A 422 8.82 -4.86 20.62
N TYR A 423 8.18 -3.95 19.89
CA TYR A 423 7.78 -2.63 20.40
C TYR A 423 6.59 -2.72 21.38
N ASP A 424 6.65 -1.95 22.48
CA ASP A 424 5.57 -1.77 23.45
C ASP A 424 4.72 -0.53 23.08
N PRO A 425 3.45 -0.70 22.71
CA PRO A 425 2.58 0.39 22.26
C PRO A 425 2.17 1.40 23.34
N GLU A 426 2.37 1.10 24.63
CA GLU A 426 2.02 2.03 25.71
C GLU A 426 3.13 3.05 26.03
N LYS A 427 4.37 2.77 25.60
CA LYS A 427 5.53 3.64 25.80
C LYS A 427 5.75 4.56 24.59
N LEU A 428 6.20 5.78 24.85
CA LEU A 428 6.42 6.82 23.84
C LEU A 428 7.37 6.34 22.72
N ILE A 429 7.28 7.00 21.56
CA ILE A 429 8.30 6.92 20.50
C ILE A 429 9.69 7.07 21.13
N GLY A 430 10.59 6.11 20.90
CA GLY A 430 11.98 6.19 21.34
C GLY A 430 12.46 5.16 22.38
N SER A 431 11.62 4.23 22.85
CA SER A 431 12.11 3.14 23.71
C SER A 431 12.44 1.88 22.87
N CYS A 432 13.73 1.58 22.72
CA CYS A 432 14.19 0.27 22.26
C CYS A 432 13.93 -0.77 23.34
N GLU A 433 12.92 -1.62 23.18
CA GLU A 433 12.68 -2.74 24.08
C GLU A 433 12.81 -4.08 23.34
N LEU A 434 13.81 -4.86 23.76
CA LEU A 434 14.04 -6.21 23.29
C LEU A 434 13.31 -7.18 24.22
N LYS A 435 12.54 -8.12 23.65
CA LYS A 435 11.81 -9.16 24.41
C LYS A 435 12.55 -10.49 24.47
N CYS A 436 13.71 -10.59 23.84
CA CYS A 436 14.62 -11.68 24.11
C CYS A 436 15.64 -11.26 25.15
N ASP A 437 16.14 -12.22 25.92
CA ASP A 437 17.44 -12.05 26.54
C ASP A 437 18.49 -12.19 25.46
N VAL A 438 19.11 -11.07 25.09
CA VAL A 438 20.17 -11.00 24.06
C VAL A 438 21.30 -11.98 24.39
N ALA A 439 21.57 -12.21 25.69
CA ALA A 439 22.60 -13.14 26.15
C ALA A 439 22.28 -14.63 25.85
N THR A 440 21.01 -14.93 25.53
CA THR A 440 20.54 -16.31 25.25
C THR A 440 20.27 -16.57 23.77
N LEU A 441 20.46 -15.56 22.91
CA LEU A 441 20.27 -15.72 21.48
C LEU A 441 21.33 -16.67 20.91
N GLN A 442 20.87 -17.68 20.16
CA GLN A 442 21.76 -18.64 19.50
C GLN A 442 22.50 -18.05 18.30
N LYS A 443 21.99 -16.94 17.74
CA LYS A 443 22.56 -16.26 16.58
C LYS A 443 22.31 -14.77 16.74
N THR A 444 23.34 -13.97 16.60
CA THR A 444 23.24 -12.52 16.39
C THR A 444 24.07 -12.15 15.17
N TRP A 445 24.02 -10.90 14.75
CA TRP A 445 24.94 -10.42 13.71
C TRP A 445 25.60 -9.14 14.18
N ARG A 446 26.82 -8.91 13.75
CA ARG A 446 27.55 -7.69 14.08
C ARG A 446 28.27 -7.20 12.84
N ALA A 447 28.33 -5.88 12.68
CA ALA A 447 29.28 -5.31 11.75
C ALA A 447 30.68 -5.40 12.39
N THR A 448 31.59 -6.21 11.86
CA THR A 448 32.96 -6.31 12.40
C THR A 448 33.85 -5.18 11.91
N ASN A 449 33.47 -4.57 10.80
CA ASN A 449 34.15 -3.45 10.20
C ASN A 449 33.11 -2.55 9.51
N HIS A 450 33.31 -1.25 9.59
CA HIS A 450 32.57 -0.26 8.81
C HIS A 450 33.52 0.87 8.45
N HIS A 451 33.46 1.33 7.21
CA HIS A 451 34.38 2.34 6.74
C HIS A 451 33.80 3.14 5.58
N TYR A 452 34.32 4.35 5.41
CA TYR A 452 34.16 5.07 4.15
C TYR A 452 35.10 4.45 3.13
N VAL A 453 34.60 4.16 1.94
CA VAL A 453 35.43 3.69 0.84
C VAL A 453 36.45 4.78 0.51
N GLY A 454 37.74 4.41 0.44
CA GLY A 454 38.85 5.36 0.34
C GLY A 454 39.40 5.85 1.70
N GLY A 455 38.83 5.41 2.82
CA GLY A 455 39.35 5.58 4.18
C GLY A 455 38.72 6.70 5.00
N TYR A 456 38.18 7.74 4.37
CA TYR A 456 37.48 8.84 5.04
C TYR A 456 36.37 9.43 4.14
N TYR A 457 35.48 10.24 4.73
CA TYR A 457 34.41 10.92 4.00
C TYR A 457 34.97 11.71 2.80
N GLY A 458 34.38 11.54 1.62
CA GLY A 458 34.84 12.23 0.42
C GLY A 458 36.13 11.69 -0.18
N ALA A 459 36.71 10.58 0.33
CA ALA A 459 37.89 9.93 -0.27
C ALA A 459 37.54 8.88 -1.34
N ALA A 460 36.25 8.56 -1.49
CA ALA A 460 35.80 7.54 -2.43
C ALA A 460 36.16 7.96 -3.87
N SER A 461 36.60 6.96 -4.64
CA SER A 461 36.95 7.07 -6.05
C SER A 461 36.30 5.94 -6.83
N GLU A 462 36.09 6.15 -8.13
CA GLU A 462 35.52 5.15 -9.05
C GLU A 462 36.20 3.78 -8.88
N GLU A 463 37.53 3.75 -8.81
CA GLU A 463 38.29 2.50 -8.68
C GLU A 463 38.18 1.87 -7.29
N ALA A 464 38.24 2.66 -6.22
CA ALA A 464 38.06 2.13 -4.87
C ALA A 464 36.66 1.54 -4.68
N MET A 465 35.62 2.20 -5.20
CA MET A 465 34.25 1.68 -5.16
C MET A 465 34.09 0.38 -5.96
N LYS A 466 34.71 0.29 -7.15
CA LYS A 466 34.67 -0.94 -7.96
C LYS A 466 35.36 -2.10 -7.25
N GLN A 467 36.54 -1.83 -6.69
CA GLN A 467 37.33 -2.82 -5.97
C GLN A 467 36.55 -3.35 -4.77
N GLU A 468 36.08 -2.45 -3.92
CA GLU A 468 35.32 -2.77 -2.72
C GLU A 468 34.05 -3.58 -3.07
N LEU A 469 33.32 -3.16 -4.11
CA LEU A 469 32.11 -3.86 -4.57
C LEU A 469 32.36 -5.29 -5.02
N VAL A 470 33.50 -5.55 -5.68
CA VAL A 470 33.88 -6.88 -6.17
C VAL A 470 34.40 -7.77 -5.04
N GLU A 471 35.20 -7.21 -4.15
CA GLU A 471 35.86 -7.96 -3.08
C GLU A 471 34.93 -8.25 -1.90
N ARG A 472 34.03 -7.31 -1.57
CA ARG A 472 33.24 -7.33 -0.33
C ARG A 472 31.73 -7.23 -0.57
N GLY A 473 31.29 -7.07 -1.81
CA GLY A 473 29.89 -7.07 -2.18
C GLY A 473 29.24 -5.68 -2.12
N PRO A 474 27.89 -5.60 -2.09
CA PRO A 474 27.14 -4.36 -2.27
C PRO A 474 27.59 -3.23 -1.34
N LEU A 475 27.46 -1.96 -1.75
CA LEU A 475 27.87 -0.79 -0.94
C LEU A 475 26.71 0.17 -0.74
N VAL A 476 26.65 0.87 0.39
CA VAL A 476 25.65 1.94 0.56
C VAL A 476 26.22 3.22 -0.01
N VAL A 477 25.53 3.82 -0.98
CA VAL A 477 25.86 5.12 -1.54
C VAL A 477 24.77 6.12 -1.18
N SER A 478 25.15 7.38 -0.98
CA SER A 478 24.21 8.49 -0.79
C SER A 478 24.45 9.54 -1.86
N PHE A 479 23.39 10.17 -2.34
CA PHE A 479 23.45 11.18 -3.40
C PHE A 479 22.32 12.21 -3.22
N GLU A 480 22.45 13.36 -3.87
CA GLU A 480 21.43 14.41 -3.90
C GLU A 480 20.48 14.21 -5.08
N PRO A 481 19.26 13.69 -4.88
CA PRO A 481 18.32 13.50 -5.96
C PRO A 481 17.91 14.85 -6.58
N GLN A 482 18.16 15.03 -7.87
CA GLN A 482 17.58 16.15 -8.62
C GLN A 482 16.11 15.85 -8.93
N SER A 483 15.30 16.90 -9.14
CA SER A 483 13.85 16.75 -9.35
C SER A 483 13.49 15.84 -10.53
N ASP A 484 14.39 15.71 -11.52
CA ASP A 484 14.21 14.87 -12.70
C ASP A 484 14.32 13.36 -12.41
N ILE A 485 14.95 12.96 -11.30
CA ILE A 485 15.14 11.54 -10.94
C ILE A 485 13.80 10.85 -10.66
N MET A 486 12.78 11.63 -10.25
CA MET A 486 11.42 11.14 -10.05
C MET A 486 10.79 10.62 -11.35
N TYR A 487 11.28 11.06 -12.52
CA TYR A 487 10.82 10.64 -13.84
C TYR A 487 11.75 9.61 -14.50
N TYR A 488 12.78 9.15 -13.81
CA TYR A 488 13.69 8.14 -14.35
C TYR A 488 12.94 6.82 -14.62
N THR A 489 13.07 6.32 -15.85
CA THR A 489 12.45 5.05 -16.28
C THR A 489 13.48 4.05 -16.80
N ARG A 490 14.50 4.50 -17.54
CA ARG A 490 15.56 3.66 -18.10
C ARG A 490 16.74 4.48 -18.61
N GLY A 491 17.84 3.80 -18.87
CA GLY A 491 19.06 4.38 -19.46
C GLY A 491 20.07 4.81 -18.40
N ILE A 492 21.15 5.47 -18.82
CA ILE A 492 22.15 5.99 -17.87
C ILE A 492 21.70 7.39 -17.43
N TYR A 493 21.25 7.50 -16.18
CA TYR A 493 20.85 8.74 -15.55
C TYR A 493 22.01 9.71 -15.43
N THR A 494 21.74 10.95 -15.82
CA THR A 494 22.59 12.14 -15.71
C THR A 494 21.69 13.34 -15.53
N SER A 495 21.98 14.19 -14.56
CA SER A 495 21.28 15.45 -14.36
C SER A 495 22.20 16.64 -14.68
N ALA A 496 21.93 17.80 -14.10
CA ALA A 496 22.75 19.00 -14.23
C ALA A 496 24.20 18.71 -13.81
N PRO A 497 25.20 19.40 -14.41
CA PRO A 497 26.60 19.18 -14.08
C PRO A 497 26.86 19.31 -12.58
N HIS A 498 27.35 18.22 -11.97
CA HIS A 498 27.76 18.21 -10.57
C HIS A 498 29.20 18.72 -10.45
N GLN A 499 29.45 19.59 -9.46
CA GLN A 499 30.81 19.99 -9.11
C GLN A 499 31.12 19.48 -7.72
N ARG A 500 32.09 18.54 -7.65
CA ARG A 500 32.51 17.96 -6.39
C ARG A 500 32.99 19.04 -5.43
N SER A 501 32.49 18.99 -4.20
CA SER A 501 32.81 19.92 -3.13
C SER A 501 33.35 19.20 -1.90
N GLU A 502 33.92 19.95 -0.94
CA GLU A 502 34.43 19.35 0.30
C GLU A 502 33.31 18.71 1.14
N TRP A 503 32.08 19.19 0.99
CA TRP A 503 30.88 18.66 1.63
C TRP A 503 29.76 18.52 0.61
N GLU A 504 29.25 17.30 0.47
CA GLU A 504 28.24 16.95 -0.52
C GLU A 504 26.84 16.90 0.12
N PRO A 505 25.87 17.67 -0.41
CA PRO A 505 24.49 17.51 0.02
C PRO A 505 24.02 16.11 -0.37
N VAL A 506 23.28 15.46 0.53
CA VAL A 506 22.62 14.18 0.25
C VAL A 506 21.29 14.11 0.97
N ASP A 507 20.24 13.74 0.23
CA ASP A 507 18.91 13.46 0.78
C ASP A 507 18.48 12.00 0.59
N HIS A 508 19.19 11.25 -0.26
CA HIS A 508 18.82 9.87 -0.55
C HIS A 508 19.97 8.89 -0.43
N ALA A 509 19.69 7.71 0.13
CA ALA A 509 20.63 6.60 0.22
C ALA A 509 20.07 5.39 -0.51
N VAL A 510 20.92 4.75 -1.32
CA VAL A 510 20.60 3.56 -2.13
C VAL A 510 21.73 2.54 -2.05
N LEU A 511 21.50 1.35 -2.59
CA LEU A 511 22.47 0.26 -2.56
C LEU A 511 23.17 0.12 -3.92
N LEU A 512 24.47 0.35 -3.98
CA LEU A 512 25.30 0.02 -5.13
C LEU A 512 25.50 -1.50 -5.21
N VAL A 513 25.12 -2.11 -6.34
CA VAL A 513 25.11 -3.57 -6.51
C VAL A 513 25.86 -4.06 -7.76
N GLY A 514 26.30 -3.15 -8.62
CA GLY A 514 27.03 -3.51 -9.84
C GLY A 514 27.51 -2.28 -10.60
N TYR A 515 28.26 -2.50 -11.66
CA TYR A 515 28.65 -1.47 -12.62
C TYR A 515 28.74 -2.08 -14.03
N GLY A 516 28.74 -1.21 -15.03
CA GLY A 516 28.94 -1.62 -16.41
C GLY A 516 29.38 -0.47 -17.30
N SER A 517 29.30 -0.75 -18.60
CA SER A 517 29.49 0.23 -19.66
C SER A 517 28.54 -0.08 -20.82
N ASP A 518 27.87 0.92 -21.34
CA ASP A 518 26.99 0.82 -22.50
C ASP A 518 27.39 1.90 -23.51
N GLN A 519 27.74 1.50 -24.74
CA GLN A 519 28.18 2.40 -25.81
C GLN A 519 29.28 3.40 -25.39
N GLY A 520 30.26 2.94 -24.61
CA GLY A 520 31.36 3.78 -24.11
C GLY A 520 31.01 4.65 -22.89
N ARG A 521 29.75 4.67 -22.45
CA ARG A 521 29.33 5.35 -21.21
C ARG A 521 29.35 4.39 -20.03
N LYS A 522 30.12 4.75 -19.02
CA LYS A 522 30.26 4.01 -17.76
C LYS A 522 29.07 4.27 -16.84
N TYR A 523 28.57 3.24 -16.15
CA TYR A 523 27.48 3.40 -15.17
C TYR A 523 27.65 2.52 -13.93
N TRP A 524 27.04 2.97 -12.84
CA TRP A 524 26.74 2.23 -11.62
C TRP A 524 25.34 1.63 -11.70
N ILE A 525 25.11 0.45 -11.11
CA ILE A 525 23.78 -0.14 -10.93
C ILE A 525 23.41 0.01 -9.46
N LEU A 526 22.43 0.87 -9.18
CA LEU A 526 21.97 1.14 -7.83
C LEU A 526 20.57 0.55 -7.63
N GLN A 527 20.36 -0.21 -6.56
CA GLN A 527 19.07 -0.67 -6.11
C GLN A 527 18.41 0.42 -5.25
N ASN A 528 17.28 0.92 -5.71
CA ASN A 528 16.50 1.91 -4.98
C ASN A 528 15.54 1.25 -3.97
N SER A 529 14.95 2.06 -3.10
CA SER A 529 14.01 1.65 -2.05
C SER A 529 12.57 2.13 -2.30
N TRP A 530 12.26 2.58 -3.53
CA TRP A 530 10.93 3.05 -3.97
C TRP A 530 10.08 1.97 -4.65
N GLY A 531 10.50 0.71 -4.56
CA GLY A 531 9.78 -0.44 -5.14
C GLY A 531 10.22 -0.75 -6.57
N LYS A 532 9.73 -1.88 -7.09
CA LYS A 532 10.15 -2.42 -8.39
C LYS A 532 9.59 -1.66 -9.60
N ASP A 533 8.57 -0.83 -9.41
CA ASP A 533 7.90 -0.11 -10.51
C ASP A 533 8.62 1.21 -10.87
N TRP A 534 9.61 1.62 -10.06
CA TRP A 534 10.40 2.81 -10.32
C TRP A 534 11.70 2.42 -11.05
N GLY A 535 12.07 3.20 -12.08
CA GLY A 535 13.27 2.94 -12.87
C GLY A 535 13.24 1.59 -13.59
N GLU A 536 14.36 0.90 -13.56
CA GLU A 536 14.59 -0.39 -14.22
C GLU A 536 14.37 -1.52 -13.19
N ASP A 537 13.12 -1.94 -12.99
CA ASP A 537 12.74 -2.98 -12.01
C ASP A 537 13.14 -2.65 -10.55
N GLY A 538 13.11 -1.36 -10.18
CA GLY A 538 13.57 -0.85 -8.89
C GLY A 538 15.05 -0.49 -8.83
N TYR A 539 15.73 -0.51 -9.98
CA TYR A 539 17.13 -0.12 -10.12
C TYR A 539 17.28 1.15 -10.96
N ILE A 540 18.43 1.80 -10.82
CA ILE A 540 18.86 2.91 -11.65
C ILE A 540 20.28 2.65 -12.14
N ARG A 541 20.52 2.91 -13.42
CA ARG A 541 21.87 3.01 -13.96
C ARG A 541 22.30 4.47 -13.87
N MET A 542 23.19 4.79 -12.95
CA MET A 542 23.67 6.16 -12.72
C MET A 542 25.04 6.36 -13.37
N LEU A 543 25.29 7.54 -13.94
CA LEU A 543 26.58 7.83 -14.58
C LEU A 543 27.74 7.64 -13.60
N ARG A 544 28.78 6.95 -14.08
CA ARG A 544 29.97 6.57 -13.28
C ARG A 544 31.22 7.29 -13.78
N GLY A 545 32.06 7.71 -12.83
CA GLY A 545 33.34 8.39 -13.05
C GLY A 545 33.24 9.91 -13.13
N GLN A 546 32.08 10.48 -12.82
CA GLN A 546 31.83 11.93 -12.83
C GLN A 546 31.14 12.42 -11.55
N ASP A 547 31.08 11.58 -10.52
CA ASP A 547 30.41 11.89 -9.25
C ASP A 547 28.99 12.44 -9.45
N GLU A 548 28.22 11.81 -10.35
CA GLU A 548 26.87 12.26 -10.70
C GLU A 548 26.00 12.38 -9.44
N SER A 549 25.47 13.59 -9.19
CA SER A 549 24.67 13.90 -7.99
C SER A 549 25.38 13.59 -6.65
N GLY A 550 26.73 13.55 -6.62
CA GLY A 550 27.52 13.21 -5.43
C GLY A 550 27.54 11.72 -5.07
N VAL A 551 27.11 10.83 -5.99
CA VAL A 551 26.97 9.39 -5.70
C VAL A 551 28.28 8.68 -5.37
N GLU A 552 29.42 9.24 -5.78
CA GLU A 552 30.77 8.71 -5.55
C GLU A 552 31.44 9.37 -4.34
N SER A 553 30.74 10.24 -3.61
CA SER A 553 31.33 11.00 -2.50
C SER A 553 31.09 10.38 -1.12
N ILE A 554 29.90 9.81 -0.87
CA ILE A 554 29.53 9.22 0.43
C ILE A 554 29.21 7.74 0.26
N VAL A 555 30.27 6.92 0.25
CA VAL A 555 30.18 5.47 0.03
C VAL A 555 30.64 4.73 1.28
N VAL A 556 29.78 3.85 1.78
CA VAL A 556 29.99 3.11 3.02
C VAL A 556 29.98 1.61 2.74
N GLY A 557 31.07 0.94 3.13
CA GLY A 557 31.16 -0.51 3.23
C GLY A 557 31.02 -0.96 4.69
N ALA A 558 30.48 -2.16 4.90
CA ALA A 558 30.48 -2.83 6.19
C ALA A 558 30.60 -4.34 6.04
N ASP A 559 31.48 -4.95 6.83
CA ASP A 559 31.62 -6.41 6.91
C ASP A 559 30.70 -6.91 8.02
N VAL A 560 29.84 -7.88 7.70
CA VAL A 560 28.83 -8.40 8.64
C VAL A 560 29.09 -9.87 8.89
N VAL A 561 29.16 -10.24 10.16
CA VAL A 561 29.33 -11.65 10.58
C VAL A 561 28.15 -12.10 11.41
N GLU A 562 27.87 -13.40 11.36
CA GLU A 562 27.03 -14.08 12.36
C GLU A 562 27.88 -14.37 13.59
N GLU A 563 27.35 -14.04 14.77
CA GLU A 563 27.93 -14.32 16.09
C GLU A 563 27.15 -15.40 16.83
#